data_AF-A0A1S3ZI04-F1
#
_entry.id   AF-A0A1S3ZI04-F1
#
_cell.length_a   1.000
_cell.length_b   1.000
_cell.length_c   1.000
_cell.angle_alpha   90.00
_cell.angle_beta   90.00
_cell.angle_gamma   90.00
#
_symmetry.space_group_name_H-M   'P 1'
#
loop_
_entity.id
_entity.type
_entity.pdbx_description
1 polymer ?
#
loop_
_entity_poly.entity_id
_entity_poly.type
_entity_poly.pdbx_seq_one_letter_code
_entity_poly.pdbx_strand_id
1 'polypeptide(L)'
;MGRGPEKCGYKFVIIEECPEKSDKDATDDQVKAYDKWVKVNKMARCYILACMVNVLQHQHQSIGSAYDMLESLKEMFGEKNHAAKQTDMKALLNTKIAEGSSVRDHVLKMMGLLNGLEVLGALIDKEYKVEMVLQILPDNF
;
A
#
# COMPACT_ATOMS: atom_id res chain seq x y z
N MET A 1 37.41 -13.50 4.94
CA MET A 1 36.37 -14.54 4.73
C MET A 1 35.12 -14.11 5.50
N GLY A 2 34.37 -13.17 4.93
CA GLY A 2 33.16 -12.63 5.57
C GLY A 2 31.97 -13.49 5.19
N ARG A 3 31.38 -14.19 6.17
CA ARG A 3 30.06 -14.82 6.02
C ARG A 3 29.07 -13.68 5.81
N GLY A 4 28.61 -13.51 4.57
CA GLY A 4 27.48 -12.64 4.26
C GLY A 4 26.25 -13.10 5.05
N PRO A 5 25.29 -12.19 5.34
CA PRO A 5 24.16 -12.51 6.19
C PRO A 5 23.44 -13.73 5.65
N GLU A 6 23.22 -14.73 6.51
CA GLU A 6 22.33 -15.84 6.21
C GLU A 6 20.98 -15.26 5.79
N LYS A 7 20.67 -15.27 4.48
CA LYS A 7 19.34 -14.98 3.96
C LYS A 7 18.42 -16.13 4.39
N CYS A 8 18.00 -16.09 5.64
CA CYS A 8 16.97 -16.96 6.17
C CYS A 8 15.63 -16.55 5.53
N GLY A 9 15.04 -17.44 4.74
CA GLY A 9 13.68 -17.33 4.25
C GLY A 9 13.54 -16.95 2.77
N TYR A 10 12.55 -17.55 2.13
CA TYR A 10 12.10 -17.33 0.74
C TYR A 10 11.67 -15.88 0.42
N LYS A 11 11.86 -14.94 1.35
CA LYS A 11 11.41 -13.53 1.29
C LYS A 11 12.19 -12.67 0.30
N PHE A 12 13.40 -13.08 -0.09
CA PHE A 12 14.25 -12.27 -0.98
C PHE A 12 13.61 -11.97 -2.34
N VAL A 13 12.82 -12.90 -2.91
CA VAL A 13 12.21 -12.71 -4.25
C VAL A 13 11.12 -11.64 -4.33
N ILE A 14 10.63 -11.16 -3.19
CA ILE A 14 9.61 -10.09 -3.11
C ILE A 14 10.19 -8.76 -2.62
N ILE A 15 11.48 -8.71 -2.27
CA ILE A 15 12.16 -7.50 -1.78
C ILE A 15 13.28 -7.07 -2.73
N GLU A 16 13.90 -8.02 -3.42
CA GLU A 16 15.03 -7.78 -4.31
C GLU A 16 14.58 -7.88 -5.77
N GLU A 17 15.16 -7.03 -6.61
CA GLU A 17 14.98 -7.07 -8.05
C GLU A 17 15.44 -8.40 -8.65
N CYS A 18 14.94 -8.68 -9.87
CA CYS A 18 15.35 -9.87 -10.60
C CYS A 18 16.87 -9.85 -10.83
N PRO A 19 17.61 -10.88 -10.39
CA PRO A 19 19.03 -10.97 -10.67
C PRO A 19 19.24 -11.10 -12.18
N GLU A 20 20.33 -10.50 -12.67
CA GLU A 20 20.75 -10.67 -14.04
C GLU A 20 21.06 -12.15 -14.32
N LYS A 21 20.81 -12.57 -15.56
CA LYS A 21 21.21 -13.90 -16.00
C LYS A 21 22.73 -13.98 -15.95
N SER A 22 23.23 -15.05 -15.36
CA SER A 22 24.65 -15.31 -15.27
C SER A 22 25.29 -15.43 -16.67
N ASP A 23 26.44 -14.79 -16.86
CA ASP A 23 27.24 -14.84 -18.09
C ASP A 23 27.77 -16.25 -18.39
N LYS A 24 28.32 -16.45 -19.59
CA LYS A 24 28.89 -17.74 -20.03
C LYS A 24 30.03 -18.26 -19.14
N ASP A 25 30.66 -17.38 -18.36
CA ASP A 25 31.77 -17.71 -17.45
C ASP A 25 31.30 -17.99 -16.00
N ALA A 26 30.00 -18.18 -15.78
CA ALA A 26 29.44 -18.39 -14.47
C ALA A 26 29.84 -19.75 -13.86
N THR A 27 30.08 -19.74 -12.55
CA THR A 27 30.35 -20.96 -11.79
C THR A 27 29.09 -21.79 -11.60
N ASP A 28 29.25 -23.09 -11.41
CA ASP A 28 28.14 -24.01 -11.12
C ASP A 28 27.29 -23.55 -9.90
N ASP A 29 27.93 -22.96 -8.90
CA ASP A 29 27.25 -22.40 -7.73
C ASP A 29 26.40 -21.16 -8.07
N GLN A 30 26.84 -20.31 -8.99
CA GLN A 30 26.06 -19.14 -9.44
C GLN A 30 24.82 -19.58 -10.23
N VAL A 31 24.95 -20.58 -11.09
CA VAL A 31 23.83 -21.15 -11.85
C VAL A 31 22.79 -21.75 -10.89
N LYS A 32 23.23 -22.57 -9.91
CA LYS A 32 22.33 -23.13 -8.90
C LYS A 32 21.61 -22.07 -8.07
N ALA A 33 22.31 -20.99 -7.72
CA ALA A 33 21.70 -19.87 -6.99
C ALA A 33 20.62 -19.17 -7.82
N TYR A 34 20.88 -18.93 -9.11
CA TYR A 34 19.90 -18.35 -10.03
C TYR A 34 18.67 -19.26 -10.22
N ASP A 35 18.87 -20.56 -10.45
CA ASP A 35 17.79 -21.52 -10.60
C ASP A 35 16.91 -21.60 -9.35
N LYS A 36 17.55 -21.57 -8.17
CA LYS A 36 16.84 -21.48 -6.89
C LYS A 36 16.02 -20.19 -6.81
N TRP A 37 16.59 -19.05 -7.20
CA TRP A 37 15.86 -17.77 -7.24
C TRP A 37 14.64 -17.86 -8.15
N VAL A 38 14.80 -18.36 -9.38
CA VAL A 38 13.72 -18.50 -10.37
C VAL A 38 12.57 -19.37 -9.82
N LYS A 39 12.90 -20.49 -9.18
CA LYS A 39 11.91 -21.39 -8.57
C LYS A 39 11.10 -20.69 -7.49
N VAL A 40 11.77 -19.97 -6.59
CA VAL A 40 11.12 -19.27 -5.49
C VAL A 40 10.29 -18.08 -6.00
N ASN A 41 10.80 -17.35 -7.00
CA ASN A 41 10.07 -16.27 -7.67
C ASN A 41 8.78 -16.77 -8.32
N LYS A 42 8.84 -17.91 -9.03
CA LYS A 42 7.65 -18.53 -9.63
C LYS A 42 6.59 -18.88 -8.58
N MET A 43 7.02 -19.43 -7.44
CA MET A 43 6.12 -19.77 -6.33
C MET A 43 5.48 -18.52 -5.72
N ALA A 44 6.27 -17.48 -5.45
CA ALA A 44 5.78 -16.21 -4.92
C ALA A 44 4.77 -15.54 -5.88
N ARG A 45 5.05 -15.53 -7.19
CA ARG A 45 4.12 -15.04 -8.21
C ARG A 45 2.79 -15.78 -8.18
N CYS A 46 2.81 -17.12 -8.08
CA CYS A 46 1.58 -17.91 -7.97
C CYS A 46 0.76 -17.54 -6.74
N TYR A 47 1.40 -17.36 -5.58
CA TYR A 47 0.70 -16.94 -4.36
C TYR A 47 0.12 -15.53 -4.48
N ILE A 48 0.90 -14.57 -4.98
CA ILE A 48 0.44 -13.19 -5.18
C ILE A 48 -0.78 -13.18 -6.11
N LEU A 49 -0.70 -13.85 -7.26
CA LEU A 49 -1.81 -13.95 -8.22
C LEU A 49 -3.04 -14.67 -7.64
N ALA A 50 -2.86 -15.67 -6.78
CA ALA A 50 -3.97 -16.38 -6.14
C ALA A 50 -4.71 -15.52 -5.11
N CYS A 51 -4.01 -14.56 -4.48
CA CYS A 51 -4.62 -13.60 -3.55
C CYS A 51 -5.34 -12.44 -4.26
N MET A 52 -5.18 -12.28 -5.58
CA MET A 52 -5.83 -11.22 -6.35
C MET A 52 -7.23 -11.63 -6.80
N VAL A 53 -8.12 -10.64 -6.89
CA VAL A 53 -9.41 -10.78 -7.60
C VAL A 53 -9.19 -10.87 -9.11
N ASN A 54 -10.08 -11.53 -9.84
CA ASN A 54 -9.91 -11.88 -11.27
C ASN A 54 -9.44 -10.71 -12.17
N VAL A 55 -10.00 -9.51 -12.00
CA VAL A 55 -9.62 -8.34 -12.81
C VAL A 55 -8.16 -7.95 -12.57
N LEU A 56 -7.75 -7.90 -11.30
CA LEU A 56 -6.39 -7.53 -10.90
C LEU A 56 -5.39 -8.62 -11.27
N GLN A 57 -5.79 -9.89 -11.12
CA GLN A 57 -5.02 -11.04 -11.55
C GLN A 57 -4.68 -10.98 -13.04
N HIS A 58 -5.68 -10.71 -13.90
CA HIS A 58 -5.47 -10.60 -15.35
C HIS A 58 -4.50 -9.46 -15.71
N GLN A 59 -4.57 -8.33 -15.00
CA GLN A 59 -3.65 -7.21 -15.22
C GLN A 59 -2.19 -7.54 -14.86
N HIS A 60 -1.97 -8.36 -13.83
CA HIS A 60 -0.63 -8.66 -13.31
C HIS A 60 -0.04 -9.97 -13.87
N GLN A 61 -0.81 -10.78 -14.60
CA GLN A 61 -0.39 -12.11 -15.06
C GLN A 61 0.86 -12.08 -15.97
N SER A 62 1.08 -11.00 -16.72
CA SER A 62 2.23 -10.82 -17.61
C SER A 62 3.51 -10.37 -16.90
N ILE A 63 3.43 -9.93 -15.64
CA ILE A 63 4.58 -9.41 -14.89
C ILE A 63 5.54 -10.56 -14.53
N GLY A 64 6.82 -10.40 -14.83
CA GLY A 64 7.83 -11.46 -14.80
C GLY A 64 8.38 -11.81 -13.41
N SER A 65 8.34 -10.88 -12.47
CA SER A 65 8.86 -11.06 -11.11
C SER A 65 7.79 -10.81 -10.04
N ALA A 66 7.92 -11.49 -8.90
CA ALA A 66 7.07 -11.29 -7.74
C ALA A 66 7.30 -9.90 -7.12
N TYR A 67 8.53 -9.40 -7.19
CA TYR A 67 8.90 -8.04 -6.79
C TYR A 67 8.11 -6.99 -7.59
N ASP A 68 8.15 -7.03 -8.92
CA ASP A 68 7.45 -6.06 -9.77
C ASP A 68 5.93 -6.12 -9.58
N MET A 69 5.37 -7.32 -9.35
CA MET A 69 3.94 -7.45 -9.02
C MET A 69 3.61 -6.73 -7.72
N LEU A 70 4.46 -6.89 -6.69
CA LEU A 70 4.24 -6.28 -5.39
C LEU A 70 4.44 -4.76 -5.43
N GLU A 71 5.44 -4.27 -6.16
CA GLU A 71 5.65 -2.84 -6.39
C GLU A 71 4.46 -2.22 -7.14
N SER A 72 4.00 -2.84 -8.23
CA SER A 72 2.84 -2.35 -8.98
C SER A 72 1.57 -2.32 -8.11
N LEU A 73 1.38 -3.31 -7.23
CA LEU A 73 0.29 -3.30 -6.26
C LEU A 73 0.42 -2.15 -5.25
N LYS A 74 1.62 -1.95 -4.68
CA LYS A 74 1.87 -0.85 -3.74
C LYS A 74 1.60 0.51 -4.38
N GLU A 75 2.01 0.70 -5.63
CA GLU A 75 1.75 1.91 -6.39
C GLU A 75 0.24 2.10 -6.61
N MET A 76 -0.45 1.09 -7.15
CA MET A 76 -1.88 1.18 -7.45
C MET A 76 -2.73 1.44 -6.19
N PHE A 77 -2.44 0.76 -5.08
CA PHE A 77 -3.16 1.00 -3.83
C PHE A 77 -2.69 2.26 -3.12
N GLY A 78 -1.42 2.64 -3.25
CA GLY A 78 -0.87 3.90 -2.75
C GLY A 78 -1.53 5.11 -3.40
N GLU A 79 -1.63 5.13 -4.73
CA GLU A 79 -2.32 6.17 -5.49
C GLU A 79 -3.81 6.25 -5.14
N LYS A 80 -4.51 5.11 -5.09
CA LYS A 80 -5.93 5.07 -4.69
C LYS A 80 -6.13 5.58 -3.27
N ASN A 81 -5.27 5.18 -2.33
CA ASN A 81 -5.32 5.67 -0.96
C ASN A 81 -5.03 7.18 -0.91
N HIS A 82 -4.08 7.68 -1.70
CA HIS A 82 -3.80 9.11 -1.79
C HIS A 82 -5.01 9.89 -2.34
N ALA A 83 -5.61 9.45 -3.44
CA ALA A 83 -6.79 10.09 -4.03
C ALA A 83 -8.00 10.07 -3.08
N ALA A 84 -8.24 8.95 -2.40
CA ALA A 84 -9.30 8.83 -1.40
C ALA A 84 -9.03 9.76 -0.20
N LYS A 85 -7.79 9.80 0.31
CA LYS A 85 -7.40 10.75 1.38
C LYS A 85 -7.64 12.19 0.97
N GLN A 86 -7.25 12.58 -0.24
CA GLN A 86 -7.47 13.93 -0.75
C GLN A 86 -8.96 14.26 -0.86
N THR A 87 -9.78 13.28 -1.26
CA THR A 87 -11.24 13.42 -1.33
C THR A 87 -11.85 13.63 0.05
N ASP A 88 -11.50 12.79 1.03
CA ASP A 88 -12.02 12.88 2.40
C ASP A 88 -11.52 14.15 3.11
N MET A 89 -10.26 14.55 2.88
CA MET A 89 -9.70 15.81 3.39
C MET A 89 -10.44 17.01 2.81
N LYS A 90 -10.69 17.01 1.50
CA LYS A 90 -11.47 18.06 0.84
C LYS A 90 -12.90 18.10 1.36
N ALA A 91 -13.53 16.94 1.57
CA ALA A 91 -14.86 16.86 2.16
C ALA A 91 -14.86 17.44 3.58
N LEU A 92 -13.85 17.12 4.40
CA LEU A 92 -13.72 17.60 5.78
C LEU A 92 -13.62 19.13 5.82
N LEU A 93 -12.68 19.72 5.07
CA LEU A 93 -12.45 21.17 5.05
C LEU A 93 -13.64 21.97 4.47
N ASN A 94 -14.43 21.35 3.58
CA ASN A 94 -15.61 21.99 2.99
C ASN A 94 -16.92 21.63 3.70
N THR A 95 -16.89 20.81 4.75
CA THR A 95 -18.09 20.42 5.48
C THR A 95 -18.58 21.62 6.30
N LYS A 96 -19.61 22.29 5.78
CA LYS A 96 -20.37 23.32 6.51
C LYS A 96 -21.54 22.66 7.24
N ILE A 97 -22.00 23.27 8.34
CA ILE A 97 -23.28 22.90 8.93
C ILE A 97 -24.37 23.15 7.88
N ALA A 98 -25.12 22.11 7.53
CA ALA A 98 -26.25 22.25 6.62
C ALA A 98 -27.38 23.02 7.32
N GLU A 99 -28.08 23.87 6.60
CA GLU A 99 -29.19 24.65 7.14
C GLU A 99 -30.25 23.70 7.73
N GLY A 100 -30.59 23.90 9.01
CA GLY A 100 -31.49 23.01 9.76
C GLY A 100 -30.86 21.73 10.35
N SER A 101 -29.57 21.47 10.14
CA SER A 101 -28.86 20.35 10.81
C SER A 101 -28.35 20.73 12.20
N SER A 102 -28.29 19.77 13.12
CA SER A 102 -27.76 20.00 14.46
C SER A 102 -26.23 19.95 14.47
N VAL A 103 -25.61 20.63 15.46
CA VAL A 103 -24.16 20.52 15.72
C VAL A 103 -23.76 19.05 15.96
N ARG A 104 -24.61 18.27 16.61
CA ARG A 104 -24.35 16.84 16.86
C ARG A 104 -24.20 16.08 15.54
N ASP A 105 -25.13 16.27 14.60
CA ASP A 105 -25.09 15.58 13.31
C ASP A 105 -23.86 15.99 12.49
N HIS A 106 -23.49 17.27 12.58
CA HIS A 106 -22.29 17.79 11.96
C HIS A 106 -21.00 17.17 12.52
N VAL A 107 -20.86 17.13 13.85
CA VAL A 107 -19.71 16.50 14.52
C VAL A 107 -19.64 15.01 14.19
N LEU A 108 -20.77 14.30 14.15
CA LEU A 108 -20.80 12.89 13.74
C LEU A 108 -20.32 12.71 12.29
N LYS A 109 -20.72 13.60 11.37
CA LYS A 109 -20.24 13.57 9.98
C LYS A 109 -18.73 13.80 9.88
N MET A 110 -18.20 14.77 10.62
CA MET A 110 -16.75 15.03 10.67
C MET A 110 -15.98 13.85 11.24
N MET A 111 -16.50 13.22 12.29
CA MET A 111 -15.91 12.03 12.89
C MET A 111 -15.86 10.86 11.89
N GLY A 112 -16.91 10.69 11.08
CA GLY A 112 -16.91 9.72 9.98
C GLY A 112 -15.82 9.97 8.95
N LEU A 113 -15.61 11.22 8.55
CA LEU A 113 -14.56 11.61 7.60
C LEU A 113 -13.15 11.41 8.19
N LEU A 114 -12.94 11.79 9.45
CA LEU A 114 -11.67 11.56 10.15
C LEU A 114 -11.36 10.06 10.29
N ASN A 115 -12.36 9.24 10.62
CA ASN A 115 -12.21 7.79 10.67
C ASN A 115 -11.90 7.20 9.28
N GLY A 116 -12.53 7.71 8.22
CA GLY A 116 -12.21 7.35 6.83
C GLY A 116 -10.74 7.62 6.48
N LEU A 117 -10.24 8.81 6.84
CA LEU A 117 -8.83 9.18 6.65
C LEU A 117 -7.89 8.22 7.37
N GLU A 118 -8.20 7.81 8.61
CA GLU A 118 -7.39 6.83 9.35
C GLU A 118 -7.39 5.45 8.71
N VAL A 119 -8.54 4.96 8.25
CA VAL A 119 -8.65 3.66 7.56
C VAL A 119 -7.83 3.66 6.27
N LEU A 120 -7.74 4.80 5.58
CA LEU A 120 -6.88 4.98 4.41
C LEU A 120 -5.38 5.11 4.78
N GLY A 121 -5.05 5.11 6.08
CA GLY A 121 -3.70 5.18 6.62
C GLY A 121 -3.17 6.59 6.79
N ALA A 122 -4.03 7.60 7.00
CA ALA A 122 -3.59 8.92 7.45
C ALA A 122 -3.20 8.85 8.93
N LEU A 123 -2.04 9.40 9.26
CA LEU A 123 -1.59 9.54 10.65
C LEU A 123 -2.10 10.88 11.18
N ILE A 124 -3.28 10.86 11.77
CA ILE A 124 -3.88 12.05 12.40
C ILE A 124 -3.85 11.83 13.90
N ASP A 125 -3.03 12.62 14.60
CA ASP A 125 -2.96 12.53 16.04
C ASP A 125 -4.32 12.87 16.69
N LYS A 126 -4.62 12.24 17.84
CA LYS A 126 -5.89 12.43 18.53
C LYS A 126 -6.13 13.89 18.93
N GLU A 127 -5.10 14.60 19.36
CA GLU A 127 -5.17 16.01 19.76
C GLU A 127 -5.49 16.86 18.53
N TYR A 128 -4.83 16.57 17.41
CA TYR A 128 -5.06 17.26 16.14
C TYR A 128 -6.46 17.03 15.58
N LYS A 129 -7.07 15.85 15.77
CA LYS A 129 -8.48 15.61 15.39
C LYS A 129 -9.46 16.50 16.15
N VAL A 130 -9.24 16.66 17.46
CA VAL A 130 -10.10 17.51 18.29
C VAL A 130 -9.98 18.95 17.83
N GLU A 131 -8.75 19.42 17.59
CA GLU A 131 -8.50 20.76 17.06
C GLU A 131 -9.17 20.96 15.69
N MET A 132 -9.07 19.99 14.78
CA MET A 132 -9.70 20.05 13.46
C MET A 132 -11.22 20.15 13.53
N VAL A 133 -11.85 19.40 14.42
CA VAL A 133 -13.30 19.49 14.63
C VAL A 133 -13.66 20.88 15.17
N LEU A 134 -12.91 21.40 16.15
CA LEU A 134 -13.14 22.73 16.73
C LEU A 134 -12.98 23.86 15.71
N GLN A 135 -11.97 23.80 14.84
CA GLN A 135 -11.71 24.84 13.84
C GLN A 135 -12.76 24.92 12.73
N ILE A 136 -13.49 23.84 12.46
CA ILE A 136 -14.48 23.78 11.37
C ILE A 136 -15.92 23.95 11.91
N LEU A 137 -16.09 24.04 13.24
CA LEU A 137 -17.34 24.51 13.82
C LEU A 137 -17.61 25.98 13.41
N PRO A 138 -18.88 26.37 13.20
CA PRO A 138 -19.19 27.77 12.93
C PRO A 138 -18.85 28.65 14.13
N ASP A 139 -18.36 29.87 13.85
CA ASP A 139 -18.02 30.92 14.83
C ASP A 139 -19.16 31.31 15.79
N ASN A 140 -20.39 30.86 15.50
CA ASN A 140 -21.60 31.22 16.23
C ASN A 140 -21.92 30.26 17.39
N PHE A 141 -20.96 29.41 17.80
CA PHE A 141 -21.06 28.47 18.92
C PHE A 141 -20.04 28.74 20.01
#